data_AF-A0A3D3XXY3-F1
#
_entry.id   AF-A0A3D3XXY3-F1
#
_cell.length_a   1.000
_cell.length_b   1.000
_cell.length_c   1.000
_cell.angle_alpha   90.00
_cell.angle_beta   90.00
_cell.angle_gamma   90.00
#
_symmetry.space_group_name_H-M   'P 1'
#
loop_
_entity.id
_entity.type
_entity.pdbx_description
1 polymer ?
#
loop_
_entity_poly.entity_id
_entity_poly.type
_entity_poly.pdbx_seq_one_letter_code
_entity_poly.pdbx_strand_id
1 'polypeptide(L)'
;MDVVPSFPDAGRRCRRGVVYVNDVPVAESTSAGDPLNPIKSSRPMELLRAAGCADRDVRVIDANDNNELAQAAQRCRTEGRMLVGPSGAIQAYAATFGRPRSPQKFLLEPPVLIVCGSLHPTSRSQIRHLHCPTYTLDEKFQISDRLCVLTTTEPTKTPDLNTAWATANALASRSKSTAPVGTLFIIGGDTATAILGNEPVEVLGNLQTAIPVAHRNGQLLVTKGGGIGKPDTLLDLLSA
;
A
#
# COMPACT_ATOMS: atom_id res chain seq x y z
N MET A 1 -10.74 4.76 -21.55
CA MET A 1 -9.67 4.66 -20.54
C MET A 1 -8.91 3.36 -20.71
N ASP A 2 -7.63 3.34 -20.32
CA ASP A 2 -6.81 2.15 -20.29
C ASP A 2 -6.57 1.75 -18.83
N VAL A 3 -7.05 0.57 -18.47
CA VAL A 3 -6.82 -0.06 -17.18
C VAL A 3 -5.55 -0.89 -17.31
N VAL A 4 -4.50 -0.48 -16.60
CA VAL A 4 -3.19 -1.14 -16.58
C VAL A 4 -2.96 -1.68 -15.17
N PRO A 5 -3.47 -2.89 -14.84
CA PRO A 5 -3.50 -3.40 -13.47
C PRO A 5 -2.17 -4.08 -13.07
N SER A 6 -1.05 -3.51 -13.51
CA SER A 6 0.29 -4.08 -13.33
C SER A 6 1.19 -3.18 -12.49
N PHE A 7 1.96 -3.81 -11.62
CA PHE A 7 3.10 -3.22 -10.93
C PHE A 7 4.17 -4.32 -10.76
N PRO A 8 4.95 -4.63 -11.80
CA PRO A 8 5.82 -5.81 -11.84
C PRO A 8 6.88 -5.83 -10.73
N ASP A 9 7.48 -4.68 -10.40
CA ASP A 9 8.41 -4.57 -9.26
C ASP A 9 7.78 -4.92 -7.92
N ALA A 10 6.46 -4.76 -7.78
CA ALA A 10 5.70 -5.19 -6.62
C ALA A 10 5.18 -6.63 -6.77
N GLY A 11 5.57 -7.37 -7.80
CA GLY A 11 5.10 -8.74 -8.06
C GLY A 11 3.69 -8.82 -8.64
N ARG A 12 3.13 -7.71 -9.16
CA ARG A 12 1.79 -7.67 -9.79
C ARG A 12 1.91 -7.53 -11.29
N ARG A 13 1.28 -8.42 -12.07
CA ARG A 13 1.30 -8.33 -13.53
C ARG A 13 -0.01 -8.77 -14.18
N CYS A 14 -0.28 -8.27 -15.37
CA CYS A 14 -1.46 -8.64 -16.16
C CYS A 14 -1.02 -9.35 -17.43
N ARG A 15 -1.55 -10.55 -17.66
CA ARG A 15 -1.22 -11.40 -18.81
C ARG A 15 -2.47 -12.05 -19.36
N ARG A 16 -2.77 -11.82 -20.64
CA ARG A 16 -3.97 -12.30 -21.33
C ARG A 16 -5.25 -11.91 -20.58
N GLY A 17 -5.27 -10.70 -20.03
CA GLY A 17 -6.36 -10.13 -19.24
C GLY A 17 -6.53 -10.75 -17.85
N VAL A 18 -5.56 -11.54 -17.36
CA VAL A 18 -5.54 -12.13 -16.02
C VAL A 18 -4.49 -11.43 -15.17
N VAL A 19 -4.88 -10.95 -13.98
CA VAL A 19 -3.99 -10.32 -13.01
C VAL A 19 -3.42 -11.37 -12.07
N TYR A 20 -2.12 -11.34 -11.89
CA TYR A 20 -1.33 -12.22 -11.03
C TYR A 20 -0.68 -11.43 -9.90
N VAL A 21 -0.58 -12.05 -8.73
CA VAL A 21 0.25 -11.62 -7.60
C VAL A 21 1.25 -12.74 -7.33
N ASN A 22 2.55 -12.47 -7.53
CA ASN A 22 3.62 -13.45 -7.37
C ASN A 22 3.32 -14.77 -8.11
N ASP A 23 3.01 -14.66 -9.41
CA ASP A 23 2.66 -15.78 -10.30
C ASP A 23 1.34 -16.51 -10.02
N VAL A 24 0.62 -16.17 -8.95
CA VAL A 24 -0.71 -16.74 -8.63
C VAL A 24 -1.82 -15.81 -9.13
N PRO A 25 -2.87 -16.29 -9.81
CA PRO A 25 -4.03 -15.47 -10.16
C PRO A 25 -4.59 -14.77 -8.91
N VAL A 26 -4.91 -13.49 -8.99
CA VAL A 26 -5.25 -12.70 -7.78
C VAL A 26 -6.46 -13.24 -7.00
N ALA A 27 -7.45 -13.82 -7.68
CA ALA A 27 -8.61 -14.47 -7.06
C ALA A 27 -8.31 -15.85 -6.44
N GLU A 28 -7.09 -16.35 -6.58
CA GLU A 28 -6.57 -17.57 -5.92
C GLU A 28 -5.48 -17.21 -4.88
N SER A 29 -5.12 -15.93 -4.76
CA SER A 29 -4.10 -15.45 -3.82
C SER A 29 -4.69 -15.15 -2.44
N THR A 30 -3.86 -14.68 -1.49
CA THR A 30 -4.32 -14.20 -0.18
C THR A 30 -5.37 -13.08 -0.28
N SER A 31 -5.37 -12.31 -1.38
CA SER A 31 -6.36 -11.26 -1.64
C SER A 31 -7.77 -11.80 -1.91
N ALA A 32 -7.91 -13.07 -2.27
CA ALA A 32 -9.21 -13.72 -2.44
C ALA A 32 -9.97 -13.86 -1.12
N GLY A 33 -9.23 -14.08 -0.03
CA GLY A 33 -9.75 -14.19 1.33
C GLY A 33 -9.68 -12.90 2.14
N ASP A 34 -9.48 -11.73 1.49
CA ASP A 34 -9.48 -10.47 2.21
C ASP A 34 -10.81 -10.29 2.96
N PRO A 35 -10.78 -9.99 4.27
CA PRO A 35 -11.97 -9.96 5.11
C PRO A 35 -12.96 -8.87 4.72
N LEU A 36 -12.49 -7.78 4.09
CA LEU A 36 -13.28 -6.59 3.80
C LEU A 36 -13.62 -6.51 2.31
N ASN A 37 -12.65 -6.82 1.45
CA ASN A 37 -12.73 -6.65 0.00
C ASN A 37 -12.20 -7.88 -0.74
N PRO A 38 -12.86 -9.04 -0.61
CA PRO A 38 -12.41 -10.27 -1.26
C PRO A 38 -12.42 -10.15 -2.78
N ILE A 39 -11.31 -10.48 -3.43
CA ILE A 39 -11.18 -10.45 -4.89
C ILE A 39 -11.77 -11.73 -5.50
N LYS A 40 -12.89 -11.59 -6.20
CA LYS A 40 -13.68 -12.72 -6.75
C LYS A 40 -13.34 -13.09 -8.19
N SER A 41 -12.59 -12.26 -8.90
CA SER A 41 -12.17 -12.55 -10.27
C SER A 41 -10.76 -12.01 -10.52
N SER A 42 -9.96 -12.79 -11.24
CA SER A 42 -8.63 -12.37 -11.70
C SER A 42 -8.69 -11.59 -13.02
N ARG A 43 -9.88 -11.37 -13.59
CA ARG A 43 -10.07 -10.66 -14.86
C ARG A 43 -10.76 -9.31 -14.60
N PRO A 44 -10.04 -8.18 -14.70
CA PRO A 44 -10.62 -6.86 -14.43
C PRO A 44 -11.83 -6.55 -15.31
N MET A 45 -11.87 -7.05 -16.55
CA MET A 45 -13.04 -6.89 -17.43
C MET A 45 -14.31 -7.52 -16.87
N GLU A 46 -14.23 -8.63 -16.12
CA GLU A 46 -15.40 -9.24 -15.50
C GLU A 46 -15.94 -8.34 -14.37
N LEU A 47 -15.05 -7.78 -13.55
CA LEU A 47 -15.41 -6.85 -12.48
C LEU A 47 -16.02 -5.55 -13.05
N LEU A 48 -15.42 -5.01 -14.11
CA LEU A 48 -15.93 -3.82 -14.81
C LEU A 48 -17.31 -4.08 -15.42
N ARG A 49 -17.53 -5.26 -16.03
CA ARG A 49 -18.84 -5.66 -16.55
C ARG A 49 -19.89 -5.77 -15.45
N ALA A 50 -19.55 -6.43 -14.33
CA ALA A 50 -20.44 -6.54 -13.18
C ALA A 50 -20.79 -5.17 -12.57
N ALA A 51 -19.88 -4.19 -12.66
CA ALA A 51 -20.10 -2.81 -12.25
C ALA A 51 -20.84 -1.96 -13.30
N GLY A 52 -21.35 -2.54 -14.39
CA GLY A 52 -22.06 -1.79 -15.44
C GLY A 52 -21.18 -0.90 -16.30
N CYS A 53 -19.87 -1.15 -16.34
CA CYS A 53 -18.89 -0.38 -17.12
C CYS A 53 -18.56 -1.03 -18.47
N ALA A 54 -19.34 -2.04 -18.91
CA ALA A 54 -19.07 -2.85 -20.10
C ALA A 54 -19.19 -2.07 -21.43
N ASP A 55 -20.15 -1.16 -21.53
CA ASP A 55 -20.48 -0.43 -22.76
C ASP A 55 -19.63 0.85 -22.95
N ARG A 56 -18.62 1.04 -22.09
CA ARG A 56 -17.71 2.17 -22.16
C ARG A 56 -16.46 1.78 -22.92
N ASP A 57 -15.79 2.76 -23.53
CA ASP A 57 -14.47 2.57 -24.14
C ASP A 57 -13.41 2.33 -23.06
N VAL A 58 -13.33 1.09 -22.58
CA VAL A 58 -12.43 0.61 -21.54
C VAL A 58 -11.60 -0.54 -22.10
N ARG A 59 -10.27 -0.44 -21.95
CA ARG A 59 -9.34 -1.47 -22.37
C ARG A 59 -8.54 -1.95 -21.17
N VAL A 60 -8.48 -3.26 -20.95
CA VAL A 60 -7.52 -3.83 -20.01
C VAL A 60 -6.24 -4.10 -20.80
N ILE A 61 -5.16 -3.44 -20.39
CA ILE A 61 -3.86 -3.52 -21.04
C ILE A 61 -2.97 -4.45 -20.23
N ASP A 62 -2.46 -5.48 -20.89
CA ASP A 62 -1.48 -6.38 -20.32
C ASP A 62 -0.12 -5.68 -20.15
N ALA A 63 0.58 -6.06 -19.08
CA ALA A 63 1.97 -5.70 -18.85
C ALA A 63 2.57 -6.72 -17.89
N ASN A 64 3.46 -7.56 -18.41
CA ASN A 64 4.14 -8.65 -17.70
C ASN A 64 5.35 -8.18 -16.90
N ASP A 65 6.03 -7.15 -17.42
CA ASP A 65 7.26 -6.57 -16.86
C ASP A 65 7.26 -5.04 -17.01
N ASN A 66 8.32 -4.39 -16.51
CA ASN A 66 8.42 -2.93 -16.52
C ASN A 66 8.59 -2.35 -17.93
N ASN A 67 9.13 -3.12 -18.89
CA ASN A 67 9.25 -2.67 -20.27
C ASN A 67 7.88 -2.61 -20.93
N GLU A 68 7.08 -3.67 -20.78
CA GLU A 68 5.70 -3.70 -21.26
C GLU A 68 4.85 -2.63 -20.56
N LEU A 69 5.06 -2.41 -19.26
CA LEU A 69 4.38 -1.35 -18.50
C LEU A 69 4.71 0.05 -19.05
N ALA A 70 5.98 0.32 -19.36
CA ALA A 70 6.40 1.57 -19.96
C ALA A 70 5.80 1.77 -21.36
N GLN A 71 5.75 0.72 -22.18
CA GLN A 71 5.11 0.75 -23.50
C GLN A 71 3.60 1.00 -23.40
N ALA A 72 2.91 0.36 -22.46
CA ALA A 72 1.50 0.58 -22.20
C ALA A 72 1.21 2.03 -21.80
N ALA A 73 2.02 2.58 -20.89
CA ALA A 73 1.91 3.97 -20.45
C ALA A 73 2.17 4.97 -21.59
N GLN A 74 3.20 4.74 -22.40
CA GLN A 74 3.53 5.59 -23.56
C GLN A 74 2.39 5.57 -24.59
N ARG A 75 1.86 4.39 -24.90
CA ARG A 75 0.73 4.24 -25.83
C ARG A 75 -0.50 4.98 -25.31
N CYS A 76 -0.84 4.79 -24.04
CA CYS A 76 -1.98 5.46 -23.40
C CYS A 76 -1.90 6.98 -23.57
N ARG A 77 -0.70 7.56 -23.34
CA ARG A 77 -0.45 8.98 -23.57
C ARG A 77 -0.59 9.39 -25.03
N THR A 78 0.05 8.68 -25.95
CA THR A 78 0.04 9.02 -27.38
C THR A 78 -1.40 9.01 -27.93
N GLU A 79 -2.23 8.09 -27.44
CA GLU A 79 -3.64 8.00 -27.81
C GLU A 79 -4.55 9.00 -27.05
N GLY A 80 -4.01 9.82 -26.15
CA GLY A 80 -4.77 10.81 -25.37
C GLY A 80 -5.77 10.18 -24.39
N ARG A 81 -5.49 8.97 -23.89
CA ARG A 81 -6.40 8.21 -23.04
C ARG A 81 -6.09 8.42 -21.56
N MET A 82 -7.11 8.26 -20.72
CA MET A 82 -6.94 8.23 -19.27
C MET A 82 -6.38 6.87 -18.83
N LEU A 83 -5.25 6.88 -18.13
CA LEU A 83 -4.65 5.69 -17.50
C LEU A 83 -5.24 5.47 -16.11
N VAL A 84 -5.66 4.24 -15.82
CA VAL A 84 -6.12 3.78 -14.52
C VAL A 84 -5.27 2.60 -14.10
N GLY A 85 -4.64 2.66 -12.94
CA GLY A 85 -3.76 1.57 -12.48
C GLY A 85 -3.15 1.84 -11.11
N PRO A 86 -2.37 0.89 -10.58
CA PRO A 86 -1.63 1.06 -9.33
C PRO A 86 -0.50 2.08 -9.50
N SER A 87 0.16 2.43 -8.40
CA SER A 87 1.25 3.42 -8.39
C SER A 87 2.36 3.13 -9.41
N GLY A 88 2.68 1.87 -9.70
CA GLY A 88 3.64 1.52 -10.76
C GLY A 88 3.20 1.97 -12.16
N ALA A 89 1.93 1.80 -12.51
CA ALA A 89 1.40 2.26 -13.80
C ALA A 89 1.34 3.80 -13.87
N ILE A 90 0.97 4.45 -12.75
CA ILE A 90 1.00 5.91 -12.64
C ILE A 90 2.43 6.45 -12.77
N GLN A 91 3.41 5.77 -12.17
CA GLN A 91 4.83 6.12 -12.28
C GLN A 91 5.32 5.98 -13.73
N ALA A 92 5.00 4.88 -14.41
CA ALA A 92 5.32 4.69 -15.82
C ALA A 92 4.68 5.77 -16.71
N TYR A 93 3.42 6.14 -16.43
CA TYR A 93 2.75 7.24 -17.12
C TYR A 93 3.42 8.59 -16.87
N ALA A 94 3.78 8.90 -15.61
CA ALA A 94 4.48 10.13 -15.27
C ALA A 94 5.86 10.23 -15.94
N ALA A 95 6.57 9.10 -16.12
CA ALA A 95 7.87 9.08 -16.80
C ALA A 95 7.80 9.53 -18.27
N THR A 96 6.66 9.35 -18.94
CA THR A 96 6.43 9.81 -20.33
C THR A 96 6.51 11.34 -20.50
N PHE A 97 6.43 12.11 -19.40
CA PHE A 97 6.54 13.58 -19.43
C PHE A 97 7.99 14.07 -19.48
N GLY A 98 8.99 13.18 -19.48
CA GLY A 98 10.39 13.54 -19.70
C GLY A 98 11.05 14.31 -18.56
N ARG A 99 10.51 14.22 -17.33
CA ARG A 99 11.15 14.79 -16.14
C ARG A 99 12.04 13.73 -15.47
N PRO A 100 13.38 13.81 -15.61
CA PRO A 100 14.27 12.94 -14.86
C PRO A 100 14.11 13.22 -13.37
N ARG A 101 13.96 12.17 -12.57
CA ARG A 101 13.95 12.28 -11.11
C ARG A 101 15.19 11.56 -10.59
N SER A 102 16.04 12.28 -9.88
CA SER A 102 17.20 11.68 -9.21
C SER A 102 16.71 10.78 -8.08
N PRO A 103 17.31 9.60 -7.88
CA PRO A 103 17.06 8.80 -6.69
C PRO A 103 17.35 9.64 -5.45
N GLN A 104 16.36 9.76 -4.57
CA GLN A 104 16.53 10.42 -3.28
C GLN A 104 16.60 9.35 -2.20
N LYS A 105 17.64 9.42 -1.36
CA LYS A 105 17.74 8.60 -0.15
C LYS A 105 17.03 9.33 0.97
N PHE A 106 16.27 8.58 1.77
CA PHE A 106 15.57 9.08 2.93
C PHE A 106 16.02 8.26 4.14
N LEU A 107 16.30 8.94 5.24
CA LEU A 107 16.60 8.32 6.52
C LEU A 107 15.39 8.49 7.42
N LEU A 108 15.04 7.45 8.16
CA LEU A 108 13.93 7.52 9.11
C LEU A 108 14.40 8.25 10.38
N GLU A 109 13.63 9.22 10.83
CA GLU A 109 13.93 10.01 12.02
C GLU A 109 13.32 9.35 13.26
N PRO A 110 14.13 8.97 14.28
CA PRO A 110 13.61 8.43 15.53
C PRO A 110 13.03 9.55 16.43
N PRO A 111 12.09 9.24 17.34
CA PRO A 111 11.42 7.95 17.48
C PRO A 111 10.60 7.59 16.23
N VAL A 112 10.63 6.31 15.84
CA VAL A 112 9.78 5.76 14.78
C VAL A 112 8.60 5.05 15.43
N LEU A 113 7.38 5.49 15.12
CA LEU A 113 6.16 4.79 15.51
C LEU A 113 5.56 4.09 14.29
N ILE A 114 5.51 2.76 14.35
CA ILE A 114 4.78 1.96 13.37
C ILE A 114 3.34 1.77 13.87
N VAL A 115 2.35 2.23 13.11
CA VAL A 115 0.93 1.98 13.38
C VAL A 115 0.40 0.99 12.36
N CYS A 116 0.04 -0.22 12.80
CA CYS A 116 -0.40 -1.30 11.92
C CYS A 116 -1.81 -1.81 12.28
N GLY A 117 -2.79 -1.49 11.44
CA GLY A 117 -4.11 -2.12 11.51
C GLY A 117 -4.28 -3.33 10.60
N SER A 118 -3.32 -3.59 9.71
CA SER A 118 -3.45 -4.65 8.71
C SER A 118 -3.46 -6.05 9.33
N LEU A 119 -4.43 -6.88 8.92
CA LEU A 119 -4.48 -8.31 9.23
C LEU A 119 -3.69 -9.17 8.25
N HIS A 120 -3.09 -8.57 7.22
CA HIS A 120 -2.40 -9.33 6.18
C HIS A 120 -1.19 -10.08 6.77
N PRO A 121 -1.01 -11.39 6.47
CA PRO A 121 0.06 -12.21 7.05
C PRO A 121 1.46 -11.61 6.87
N THR A 122 1.73 -10.98 5.73
CA THR A 122 2.99 -10.28 5.45
C THR A 122 3.32 -9.22 6.51
N SER A 123 2.40 -8.30 6.82
CA SER A 123 2.63 -7.27 7.84
C SER A 123 2.83 -7.85 9.23
N ARG A 124 2.06 -8.89 9.59
CA ARG A 124 2.19 -9.56 10.89
C ARG A 124 3.54 -10.24 11.05
N SER A 125 3.97 -10.93 10.00
CA SER A 125 5.30 -11.52 9.95
C SER A 125 6.37 -10.43 10.09
N GLN A 126 6.34 -9.39 9.26
CA GLN A 126 7.30 -8.29 9.29
C GLN A 126 7.42 -7.65 10.68
N ILE A 127 6.30 -7.38 11.38
CA ILE A 127 6.31 -6.82 12.74
C ILE A 127 6.96 -7.78 13.74
N ARG A 128 6.65 -9.08 13.69
CA ARG A 128 7.26 -10.07 14.60
C ARG A 128 8.79 -10.15 14.43
N HIS A 129 9.31 -9.92 13.23
CA HIS A 129 10.75 -9.92 12.95
C HIS A 129 11.47 -8.67 13.47
N LEU A 130 10.76 -7.57 13.82
CA LEU A 130 11.40 -6.35 14.32
C LEU A 130 11.94 -6.48 15.75
N HIS A 131 11.45 -7.43 16.53
CA HIS A 131 11.84 -7.65 17.93
C HIS A 131 11.88 -6.34 18.77
N CYS A 132 10.88 -5.47 18.59
CA CYS A 132 10.76 -4.18 19.28
C CYS A 132 9.51 -4.14 20.19
N PRO A 133 9.43 -3.17 21.13
CA PRO A 133 8.22 -2.95 21.92
C PRO A 133 6.98 -2.83 21.02
N THR A 134 6.03 -3.72 21.25
CA THR A 134 4.80 -3.84 20.46
C THR A 134 3.63 -3.77 21.42
N TYR A 135 2.70 -2.85 21.14
CA TYR A 135 1.55 -2.56 21.98
C TYR A 135 0.27 -2.77 21.19
N THR A 136 -0.74 -3.28 21.86
CA THR A 136 -2.12 -3.39 21.39
C THR A 136 -2.98 -2.25 21.94
N LEU A 137 -4.21 -2.14 21.44
CA LEU A 137 -5.14 -1.08 21.84
C LEU A 137 -5.53 -1.13 23.32
N ASP A 138 -5.44 -2.29 23.97
CA ASP A 138 -5.88 -2.50 25.36
C ASP A 138 -4.75 -2.27 26.39
N GLU A 139 -3.50 -2.27 25.94
CA GLU A 139 -2.34 -2.11 26.82
C GLU A 139 -2.09 -0.63 27.15
N LYS A 140 -1.22 -0.31 28.12
CA LYS A 140 -0.72 1.07 28.27
C LYS A 140 0.37 1.31 27.22
N PHE A 141 0.19 2.35 26.42
CA PHE A 141 1.09 2.67 25.29
C PHE A 141 1.96 3.86 25.65
N GLN A 142 3.27 3.71 25.46
CA GLN A 142 4.24 4.79 25.56
C GLN A 142 5.22 4.68 24.39
N ILE A 143 5.56 5.82 23.80
CA ILE A 143 6.58 5.88 22.75
C ILE A 143 7.93 5.51 23.37
N SER A 144 8.64 4.60 22.69
CA SER A 144 10.04 4.27 23.01
C SER A 144 10.99 5.23 22.29
N ASP A 145 12.22 5.40 22.80
CA ASP A 145 13.17 6.39 22.28
C ASP A 145 13.59 6.17 20.82
N ARG A 146 13.51 4.92 20.32
CA ARG A 146 13.95 4.57 18.97
C ARG A 146 12.82 4.06 18.08
N LEU A 147 12.19 2.96 18.47
CA LEU A 147 11.20 2.26 17.66
C LEU A 147 10.17 1.60 18.56
N CYS A 148 8.90 1.79 18.25
CA CYS A 148 7.83 0.97 18.79
C CYS A 148 6.72 0.74 17.76
N VAL A 149 5.92 -0.28 18.02
CA VAL A 149 4.76 -0.66 17.20
C VAL A 149 3.49 -0.50 18.02
N LEU A 150 2.50 0.16 17.44
CA LEU A 150 1.11 0.12 17.89
C LEU A 150 0.29 -0.66 16.86
N THR A 151 -0.29 -1.78 17.26
CA THR A 151 -0.97 -2.71 16.35
C THR A 151 -2.29 -3.19 16.92
N THR A 152 -3.12 -3.82 16.08
CA THR A 152 -4.33 -4.51 16.56
C THR A 152 -4.00 -5.91 17.07
N THR A 153 -4.81 -6.41 18.00
CA THR A 153 -4.84 -7.83 18.35
C THR A 153 -5.32 -8.63 17.13
N GLU A 154 -4.69 -9.78 16.86
CA GLU A 154 -5.16 -10.67 15.79
C GLU A 154 -6.51 -11.26 16.19
N PRO A 155 -7.58 -11.01 15.41
CA PRO A 155 -8.91 -11.42 15.81
C PRO A 155 -9.09 -12.93 15.61
N THR A 156 -9.88 -13.57 16.49
CA THR A 156 -10.20 -15.00 16.40
C THR A 156 -11.17 -15.33 15.27
N LYS A 157 -11.86 -14.31 14.74
CA LYS A 157 -12.79 -14.38 13.62
C LYS A 157 -12.54 -13.20 12.69
N THR A 158 -12.87 -13.36 11.42
CA THR A 158 -12.88 -12.26 10.46
C THR A 158 -13.80 -11.13 10.96
N PRO A 159 -13.28 -9.91 11.16
CA PRO A 159 -14.12 -8.78 11.58
C PRO A 159 -15.01 -8.34 10.42
N ASP A 160 -16.20 -7.85 10.75
CA ASP A 160 -17.02 -7.11 9.79
C ASP A 160 -16.43 -5.71 9.51
N LEU A 161 -16.96 -5.05 8.48
CA LEU A 161 -16.52 -3.71 8.06
C LEU A 161 -16.60 -2.69 9.19
N ASN A 162 -17.68 -2.70 9.98
CA ASN A 162 -17.88 -1.72 11.05
C ASN A 162 -16.84 -1.89 12.17
N THR A 163 -16.55 -3.13 12.53
CA THR A 163 -15.54 -3.50 13.53
C THR A 163 -14.14 -3.12 13.06
N ALA A 164 -13.82 -3.41 11.79
CA ALA A 164 -12.54 -3.04 11.18
C ALA A 164 -12.34 -1.51 11.17
N TRP A 165 -13.36 -0.74 10.79
CA TRP A 165 -13.34 0.71 10.83
C TRP A 165 -13.21 1.28 12.25
N ALA A 166 -13.98 0.75 13.20
CA ALA A 166 -13.89 1.15 14.60
C ALA A 166 -12.47 0.93 15.17
N THR A 167 -11.85 -0.20 14.81
CA THR A 167 -10.49 -0.52 15.23
C THR A 167 -9.45 0.40 14.56
N ALA A 168 -9.60 0.70 13.27
CA ALA A 168 -8.74 1.66 12.59
C ALA A 168 -8.83 3.06 13.22
N ASN A 169 -10.04 3.51 13.58
CA ASN A 169 -10.26 4.79 14.26
C ASN A 169 -9.68 4.81 15.68
N ALA A 170 -9.76 3.70 16.41
CA ALA A 170 -9.14 3.57 17.73
C ALA A 170 -7.60 3.66 17.64
N LEU A 171 -6.99 2.98 16.66
CA LEU A 171 -5.55 3.12 16.37
C LEU A 171 -5.18 4.55 16.02
N ALA A 172 -5.96 5.19 15.15
CA ALA A 172 -5.71 6.57 14.75
C ALA A 172 -5.77 7.52 15.96
N SER A 173 -6.81 7.40 16.78
CA SER A 173 -6.99 8.21 17.99
C SER A 173 -5.82 8.03 18.96
N ARG A 174 -5.41 6.78 19.17
CA ARG A 174 -4.32 6.42 20.07
C ARG A 174 -2.95 6.87 19.55
N SER A 175 -2.72 6.83 18.25
CA SER A 175 -1.49 7.38 17.65
C SER A 175 -1.41 8.90 17.80
N LYS A 176 -2.54 9.61 17.64
CA LYS A 176 -2.63 11.07 17.76
C LYS A 176 -2.50 11.57 19.20
N SER A 177 -2.84 10.75 20.19
CA SER A 177 -2.74 11.10 21.61
C SER A 177 -1.35 10.92 22.23
N THR A 178 -0.33 10.66 21.40
CA THR A 178 1.04 10.43 21.88
C THR A 178 1.96 11.61 21.64
N ALA A 179 3.12 11.60 22.29
CA ALA A 179 4.16 12.60 22.04
C ALA A 179 4.57 12.61 20.55
N PRO A 180 5.04 13.74 20.01
CA PRO A 180 5.54 13.79 18.64
C PRO A 180 6.63 12.75 18.39
N VAL A 181 6.58 12.12 17.22
CA VAL A 181 7.58 11.16 16.71
C VAL A 181 8.24 11.74 15.47
N GLY A 182 9.52 11.43 15.23
CA GLY A 182 10.22 11.86 14.03
C GLY A 182 9.60 11.25 12.78
N THR A 183 9.28 9.95 12.84
CA THR A 183 8.65 9.21 11.74
C THR A 183 7.39 8.49 12.20
N LEU A 184 6.29 8.73 11.49
CA LEU A 184 5.08 7.93 11.57
C LEU A 184 5.02 6.96 10.38
N PHE A 185 5.06 5.65 10.66
CA PHE A 185 5.00 4.61 9.66
C PHE A 185 3.65 3.89 9.75
N ILE A 186 2.80 4.03 8.72
CA ILE A 186 1.46 3.46 8.72
C ILE A 186 1.40 2.22 7.83
N ILE A 187 0.86 1.12 8.37
CA ILE A 187 0.68 -0.14 7.64
C ILE A 187 -0.80 -0.50 7.57
N GLY A 188 -1.34 -0.52 6.35
CA GLY A 188 -2.74 -0.81 6.06
C GLY A 188 -3.51 0.38 5.50
N GLY A 189 -4.37 0.13 4.50
CA GLY A 189 -5.14 1.17 3.82
C GLY A 189 -6.13 1.86 4.75
N ASP A 190 -6.95 1.10 5.47
CA ASP A 190 -7.95 1.66 6.39
C ASP A 190 -7.29 2.42 7.55
N THR A 191 -6.14 1.95 8.03
CA THR A 191 -5.34 2.64 9.04
C THR A 191 -4.80 3.97 8.52
N ALA A 192 -4.29 3.99 7.28
CA ALA A 192 -3.85 5.23 6.63
C ALA A 192 -5.02 6.20 6.45
N THR A 193 -6.19 5.71 6.00
CA THR A 193 -7.40 6.53 5.86
C THR A 193 -7.84 7.12 7.20
N ALA A 194 -7.86 6.33 8.28
CA ALA A 194 -8.27 6.81 9.61
C ALA A 194 -7.29 7.84 10.21
N ILE A 195 -5.99 7.69 9.94
CA ILE A 195 -4.96 8.60 10.45
C ILE A 195 -4.92 9.91 9.65
N LEU A 196 -4.85 9.81 8.32
CA LEU A 196 -4.63 10.94 7.41
C LEU A 196 -5.93 11.67 7.03
N GLY A 197 -7.04 10.96 6.92
CA GLY A 197 -8.30 11.54 6.45
C GLY A 197 -8.13 12.25 5.11
N ASN A 198 -8.54 13.53 5.05
CA ASN A 198 -8.43 14.40 3.88
C ASN A 198 -7.22 15.35 3.95
N GLU A 199 -6.30 15.13 4.90
CA GLU A 199 -5.15 16.00 5.08
C GLU A 199 -4.18 15.86 3.88
N PRO A 200 -3.82 16.97 3.20
CA PRO A 200 -2.85 16.90 2.13
C PRO A 200 -1.45 16.58 2.70
N VAL A 201 -0.70 15.75 1.97
CA VAL A 201 0.69 15.39 2.31
C VAL A 201 1.60 15.65 1.12
N GLU A 202 2.83 16.05 1.38
CA GLU A 202 3.83 16.26 0.34
C GLU A 202 4.60 14.97 0.08
N VAL A 203 4.41 14.35 -1.10
CA VAL A 203 5.11 13.12 -1.46
C VAL A 203 6.54 13.43 -1.90
N LEU A 204 7.52 12.98 -1.11
CA LEU A 204 8.93 13.22 -1.36
C LEU A 204 9.52 12.18 -2.32
N GLY A 205 9.11 10.92 -2.18
CA GLY A 205 9.62 9.82 -2.99
C GLY A 205 9.17 8.46 -2.47
N ASN A 206 10.02 7.45 -2.66
CA ASN A 206 9.79 6.11 -2.15
C ASN A 206 11.03 5.62 -1.41
N LEU A 207 10.83 4.97 -0.26
CA LEU A 207 11.90 4.25 0.44
C LEU A 207 12.22 2.93 -0.26
N GLN A 208 11.18 2.28 -0.79
CA GLN A 208 11.25 1.05 -1.57
C GLN A 208 10.03 0.96 -2.49
N THR A 209 10.00 -0.01 -3.41
CA THR A 209 8.84 -0.28 -4.27
C THR A 209 7.54 -0.34 -3.48
N ALA A 210 6.57 0.50 -3.87
CA ALA A 210 5.25 0.62 -3.23
C ALA A 210 5.26 1.05 -1.75
N ILE A 211 6.35 1.69 -1.29
CA ILE A 211 6.50 2.26 0.05
C ILE A 211 6.87 3.75 -0.09
N PRO A 212 5.87 4.64 -0.31
CA PRO A 212 6.11 6.06 -0.43
C PRO A 212 6.49 6.68 0.91
N VAL A 213 7.32 7.71 0.83
CA VAL A 213 7.66 8.62 1.93
C VAL A 213 7.17 10.02 1.59
N ALA A 214 6.56 10.65 2.58
CA ALA A 214 5.95 11.95 2.51
C ALA A 214 6.31 12.79 3.73
N HIS A 215 6.03 14.08 3.63
CA HIS A 215 6.14 15.02 4.73
C HIS A 215 4.74 15.54 5.10
N ARG A 216 4.47 15.61 6.41
CA ARG A 216 3.22 16.13 6.97
C ARG A 216 3.52 16.97 8.21
N ASN A 217 3.33 18.28 8.12
CA ASN A 217 3.48 19.24 9.23
C ASN A 217 4.79 19.11 10.03
N GLY A 218 5.94 18.91 9.37
CA GLY A 218 7.23 18.76 10.07
C GLY A 218 7.59 17.32 10.43
N GLN A 219 6.73 16.34 10.13
CA GLN A 219 6.92 14.93 10.45
C GLN A 219 7.09 14.09 9.17
N LEU A 220 8.04 13.15 9.19
CA LEU A 220 8.15 12.14 8.15
C LEU A 220 7.01 11.12 8.27
N LEU A 221 6.38 10.84 7.13
CA LEU A 221 5.27 9.92 7.01
C LEU A 221 5.63 8.84 6.01
N VAL A 222 5.49 7.59 6.41
CA VAL A 222 5.67 6.43 5.53
C VAL A 222 4.36 5.64 5.50
N THR A 223 3.96 5.18 4.32
CA THR A 223 2.80 4.28 4.20
C THR A 223 3.17 3.00 3.48
N LYS A 224 2.58 1.88 3.89
CA LYS A 224 2.77 0.57 3.26
C LYS A 224 1.46 -0.21 3.21
N GLY A 225 1.14 -0.79 2.06
CA GLY A 225 0.05 -1.76 1.94
C GLY A 225 0.29 -3.03 2.76
N GLY A 226 -0.78 -3.69 3.20
CA GLY A 226 -0.67 -4.90 4.04
C GLY A 226 0.17 -6.02 3.41
N GLY A 227 -0.11 -6.34 2.13
CA GLY A 227 0.61 -7.36 1.37
C GLY A 227 1.80 -6.85 0.57
N ILE A 228 2.47 -5.79 1.03
CA ILE A 228 3.65 -5.21 0.37
C ILE A 228 4.94 -5.61 1.11
N GLY A 229 5.95 -5.99 0.34
CA GLY A 229 7.30 -6.29 0.82
C GLY A 229 7.57 -7.78 1.07
N LYS A 230 8.86 -8.09 1.21
CA LYS A 230 9.42 -9.36 1.71
C LYS A 230 9.38 -9.41 3.25
N PRO A 231 9.62 -10.57 3.90
CA PRO A 231 9.67 -10.68 5.35
C PRO A 231 10.58 -9.66 6.04
N ASP A 232 11.75 -9.37 5.45
CA ASP A 232 12.75 -8.49 6.05
C ASP A 232 12.58 -7.00 5.71
N THR A 233 11.54 -6.64 4.96
CA THR A 233 11.34 -5.26 4.45
C THR A 233 11.41 -4.20 5.54
N LEU A 234 10.77 -4.43 6.69
CA LEU A 234 10.81 -3.43 7.77
C LEU A 234 12.19 -3.35 8.43
N LEU A 235 12.89 -4.48 8.58
CA LEU A 235 14.27 -4.49 9.09
C LEU A 235 15.22 -3.73 8.17
N ASP A 236 15.14 -3.99 6.86
CA ASP A 236 15.95 -3.32 5.84
C ASP A 236 15.74 -1.80 5.87
N LEU A 237 14.48 -1.36 5.97
CA LEU A 237 14.12 0.06 6.01
C LEU A 237 14.55 0.78 7.28
N LEU A 238 14.55 0.09 8.43
CA LEU A 238 14.89 0.66 9.73
C LEU A 238 16.38 0.60 10.05
N SER A 239 17.15 -0.16 9.27
CA SER A 239 18.61 -0.31 9.43
C SER A 239 19.42 0.65 8.54
N ALA A 240 18.75 1.40 7.67
CA ALA A 240 19.35 2.35 6.72
C ALA A 240 19.58 3.74 7.33
#